data_AF-A0A1J1JA25-F1
#
_entry.id   AF-A0A1J1JA25-F1
#
_cell.length_a   1.000
_cell.length_b   1.000
_cell.length_c   1.000
_cell.angle_alpha   90.00
_cell.angle_beta   90.00
_cell.angle_gamma   90.00
#
_symmetry.space_group_name_H-M   'P 1'
#
loop_
_entity.id
_entity.type
_entity.pdbx_description
1 polymer ?
#
loop_
_entity_poly.entity_id
_entity_poly.type
_entity_poly.pdbx_seq_one_letter_code
_entity_poly.pdbx_strand_id
1 'polypeptide(L)'
;MTLPSSETPLYNHPLPDIEEWLRSHGGEQDQKELHYWRIGNPNWTADLWLEIDQITVRYIGAATNGQDIQRSFKYSLSRQDLESAIFGGP
;
A
#
# COMPACT_ATOMS: atom_id res chain seq x y z
N MET A 1 -11.84 -12.75 -6.99
CA MET A 1 -11.57 -12.89 -8.44
C MET A 1 -10.09 -13.21 -8.62
N THR A 2 -9.68 -13.85 -9.71
CA THR A 2 -8.26 -14.15 -9.97
C THR A 2 -7.51 -12.85 -10.22
N LEU A 3 -6.77 -12.40 -9.21
CA LEU A 3 -5.88 -11.25 -9.31
C LEU A 3 -4.91 -11.50 -10.49
N PRO A 4 -4.73 -10.55 -11.42
CA PRO A 4 -3.68 -10.58 -12.43
C PRO A 4 -2.30 -10.87 -11.82
N SER A 5 -1.42 -11.48 -12.63
CA SER A 5 -0.10 -11.94 -12.19
C SER A 5 0.68 -10.87 -11.45
N SER A 6 1.14 -11.19 -10.23
CA SER A 6 1.84 -10.28 -9.31
C SER A 6 3.14 -9.67 -9.87
N GLU A 7 3.63 -10.19 -10.99
CA GLU A 7 4.82 -9.72 -11.70
C GLU A 7 4.54 -8.50 -12.59
N THR A 8 3.28 -8.24 -12.96
CA THR A 8 2.93 -7.09 -13.79
C THR A 8 2.99 -5.77 -12.99
N PRO A 9 3.50 -4.68 -13.59
CA PRO A 9 3.56 -3.38 -12.94
C PRO A 9 2.18 -2.90 -12.51
N LEU A 10 2.08 -2.26 -11.35
CA LEU A 10 0.80 -1.83 -10.77
C LEU A 10 -0.02 -0.94 -11.73
N TYR A 11 0.63 -0.15 -12.60
CA TYR A 11 -0.08 0.70 -13.57
C TYR A 11 -0.93 -0.08 -14.61
N ASN A 12 -0.64 -1.36 -14.83
CA ASN A 12 -1.45 -2.21 -15.71
C ASN A 12 -2.70 -2.77 -15.02
N HIS A 13 -2.82 -2.59 -13.70
CA HIS A 13 -3.94 -3.08 -12.93
C HIS A 13 -5.03 -2.00 -12.85
N PRO A 14 -6.30 -2.36 -13.04
CA PRO A 14 -7.39 -1.42 -12.84
C PRO A 14 -7.49 -1.09 -11.34
N LEU A 15 -7.89 0.15 -11.02
CA LEU A 15 -8.02 0.61 -9.63
C LEU A 15 -8.78 -0.37 -8.72
N PRO A 16 -9.92 -0.96 -9.12
CA PRO A 16 -10.63 -1.98 -8.33
C PRO A 16 -9.77 -3.16 -7.87
N ASP A 17 -8.80 -3.58 -8.68
CA ASP A 17 -7.91 -4.71 -8.37
C ASP A 17 -6.87 -4.33 -7.30
N ILE A 18 -6.36 -3.09 -7.36
CA ILE A 18 -5.49 -2.50 -6.34
C ILE A 18 -6.25 -2.36 -5.01
N GLU A 19 -7.51 -1.91 -5.07
CA GLU A 19 -8.38 -1.79 -3.90
C GLU A 19 -8.67 -3.16 -3.26
N GLU A 20 -9.07 -4.16 -4.06
CA GLU A 20 -9.28 -5.53 -3.60
C GLU A 20 -7.99 -6.13 -3.01
N TRP A 21 -6.84 -5.87 -3.63
CA TRP A 21 -5.54 -6.29 -3.14
C TRP A 21 -5.22 -5.71 -1.77
N LEU A 22 -5.39 -4.40 -1.58
CA LEU A 22 -5.19 -3.76 -0.28
C LEU A 22 -6.15 -4.32 0.78
N ARG A 23 -7.43 -4.52 0.46
CA ARG A 23 -8.41 -5.16 1.37
C ARG A 23 -8.00 -6.57 1.75
N SER A 24 -7.47 -7.35 0.80
CA SER A 24 -7.02 -8.72 1.05
C SER A 24 -5.87 -8.79 2.06
N HIS A 25 -5.10 -7.73 2.22
CA HIS A 25 -4.01 -7.63 3.21
C HIS A 25 -4.43 -6.95 4.52
N GLY A 26 -5.73 -6.75 4.74
CA GLY A 26 -6.23 -6.06 5.93
C GLY A 26 -6.14 -4.53 5.84
N GLY A 27 -5.99 -3.99 4.62
CA GLY A 27 -6.14 -2.57 4.37
C GLY A 27 -7.60 -2.15 4.41
N GLU A 28 -7.90 -1.13 5.19
CA GLU A 28 -9.21 -0.49 5.27
C GLU A 28 -9.20 0.79 4.43
N GLN A 29 -10.06 0.84 3.41
CA GLN A 29 -10.28 2.05 2.62
C GLN A 29 -11.10 3.06 3.40
N ASP A 30 -10.73 4.33 3.28
CA ASP A 30 -11.55 5.41 3.84
C ASP A 30 -12.72 5.76 2.91
N GLN A 31 -13.89 6.00 3.51
CA GLN A 31 -15.11 6.30 2.76
C GLN A 31 -15.17 7.73 2.23
N LYS A 32 -14.35 8.64 2.78
CA LYS A 32 -14.25 10.04 2.35
C LYS A 32 -13.12 10.21 1.35
N GLU A 33 -12.01 9.51 1.56
CA GLU A 33 -10.83 9.55 0.71
C GLU A 33 -10.56 8.17 0.10
N LEU A 34 -11.08 7.93 -1.11
CA LEU A 34 -10.94 6.62 -1.77
C LEU A 34 -9.48 6.24 -2.06
N HIS A 35 -8.61 7.24 -2.23
CA HIS A 35 -7.17 7.04 -2.36
C HIS A 35 -6.48 6.74 -1.03
N TYR A 36 -7.14 6.96 0.11
CA TYR A 36 -6.57 6.74 1.43
C TYR A 36 -6.95 5.37 1.99
N TRP A 37 -5.94 4.68 2.47
CA TRP A 37 -6.01 3.31 2.96
C TRP A 37 -5.24 3.21 4.27
N ARG A 38 -5.77 2.50 5.25
CA ARG A 38 -5.10 2.25 6.51
C ARG A 38 -4.82 0.78 6.68
N ILE A 39 -3.58 0.44 7.02
CA ILE A 39 -3.13 -0.92 7.26
C ILE A 39 -2.77 -1.06 8.73
N GLY A 40 -3.59 -1.83 9.45
CA GLY A 40 -3.39 -2.16 10.85
C GLY A 40 -2.79 -3.54 11.01
N ASN A 41 -1.46 -3.62 11.17
CA ASN A 41 -0.80 -4.85 11.59
C ASN A 41 -0.61 -4.85 13.12
N PRO A 42 -0.56 -6.03 13.77
CA PRO A 42 -0.36 -6.12 15.22
C PRO A 42 0.98 -5.54 15.69
N ASN A 43 1.96 -5.45 14.80
CA ASN A 43 3.30 -4.96 15.11
C ASN A 43 3.54 -3.51 14.67
N TRP A 44 2.77 -2.99 13.70
CA TRP A 44 2.94 -1.66 13.14
C TRP A 44 1.66 -1.18 12.45
N THR A 45 1.48 0.12 12.36
CA THR A 45 0.38 0.72 11.60
C THR A 45 0.97 1.57 10.48
N ALA A 46 0.40 1.47 9.27
CA ALA A 46 0.76 2.33 8.18
C ALA A 46 -0.46 2.91 7.49
N ASP A 47 -0.33 4.14 7.08
CA ASP A 47 -1.29 4.85 6.26
C ASP A 47 -0.77 4.88 4.81
N LEU A 48 -1.65 4.63 3.86
CA LEU A 48 -1.34 4.54 2.44
C LEU A 48 -2.19 5.54 1.65
N TRP A 49 -1.56 6.15 0.66
CA TRP A 49 -2.20 7.01 -0.32
C TRP A 49 -1.88 6.52 -1.72
N LEU A 50 -2.94 6.21 -2.47
CA LEU A 50 -2.89 5.91 -3.90
C LEU A 50 -2.82 7.22 -4.68
N GLU A 51 -1.61 7.65 -5.04
CA GLU A 51 -1.42 8.83 -5.90
C GLU A 51 -1.58 8.44 -7.38
N ILE A 52 -1.35 9.41 -8.27
CA ILE A 52 -1.54 9.25 -9.72
C ILE A 52 -0.50 8.29 -10.35
N ASP A 53 0.77 8.36 -9.91
CA ASP A 53 1.85 7.49 -10.45
C ASP A 53 2.57 6.63 -9.39
N GLN A 54 2.21 6.80 -8.12
CA GLN A 54 2.90 6.16 -7.00
C GLN A 54 1.96 5.86 -5.83
N ILE A 55 2.30 4.86 -5.02
CA ILE A 55 1.76 4.68 -3.67
C ILE A 55 2.68 5.40 -2.70
N THR A 56 2.11 6.20 -1.81
CA THR A 56 2.81 6.71 -0.63
C THR A 56 2.38 5.90 0.59
N VAL A 57 3.33 5.39 1.35
CA VAL A 57 3.12 4.64 2.60
C VAL A 57 3.78 5.39 3.74
N ARG A 58 3.05 5.65 4.82
CA ARG A 58 3.53 6.29 6.02
C ARG A 58 3.36 5.34 7.20
N TYR A 59 4.46 4.77 7.65
CA TYR A 59 4.51 3.95 8.85
C TYR A 59 4.49 4.86 10.09
N ILE A 60 3.48 4.70 10.92
CA ILE A 60 3.25 5.52 12.11
C ILE A 60 4.16 5.04 13.24
N GLY A 61 4.98 5.96 13.79
CA GLY A 61 5.87 5.65 14.92
C GLY A 61 6.97 4.62 14.63
N ALA A 62 7.32 4.40 13.36
CA ALA A 62 8.27 3.39 12.93
C ALA A 62 9.75 3.78 13.08
N ALA A 63 10.07 5.07 13.20
CA ALA A 63 11.45 5.51 13.37
C ALA A 63 11.94 5.33 14.81
N THR A 64 13.26 5.21 14.98
CA THR A 64 13.92 5.08 16.30
C THR A 64 13.61 6.24 17.26
N ASN A 65 13.23 7.41 16.73
CA ASN A 65 12.83 8.59 17.49
C ASN A 65 11.31 8.72 17.69
N GLY A 66 10.51 7.70 17.32
CA GLY A 66 9.04 7.75 17.35
C GLY A 66 8.43 8.62 16.26
N GLN A 67 9.21 8.98 15.23
CA GLN A 67 8.72 9.69 14.06
C GLN A 67 8.11 8.72 13.04
N ASP A 68 7.24 9.25 12.19
CA ASP A 68 6.65 8.49 11.10
C ASP A 68 7.64 8.35 9.95
N ILE A 69 7.67 7.17 9.34
CA ILE A 69 8.51 6.91 8.15
C ILE A 69 7.60 6.94 6.93
N GLN A 70 7.84 7.88 6.01
CA GLN A 70 7.16 7.92 4.73
C GLN A 70 8.04 7.32 3.62
N ARG A 71 7.47 6.45 2.80
CA ARG A 71 8.08 5.87 1.61
C ARG A 71 7.13 6.02 0.43
N SER A 72 7.68 6.29 -0.74
CA SER A 72 6.91 6.41 -1.97
C SER A 72 7.42 5.40 -2.99
N PHE A 73 6.51 4.62 -3.54
CA PHE A 73 6.79 3.55 -4.47
C PHE A 73 6.04 3.78 -5.77
N LYS A 74 6.75 3.78 -6.89
CA LYS A 74 6.14 4.01 -8.21
C LYS A 74 5.31 2.82 -8.67
N TYR A 75 4.23 3.10 -9.41
CA TYR A 75 3.41 2.07 -10.07
C TYR A 75 4.13 1.31 -11.18
N SER A 76 5.34 1.76 -11.56
CA SER A 76 6.24 1.00 -12.41
C SER A 76 6.78 -0.27 -11.73
N LEU A 77 6.69 -0.38 -10.41
CA LEU A 77 7.08 -1.58 -9.66
C LEU A 77 6.02 -2.67 -9.79
N SER A 78 6.48 -3.93 -9.78
CA SER A 78 5.60 -5.10 -9.76
C SER A 78 4.78 -5.13 -8.47
N ARG A 79 3.54 -5.62 -8.54
CA ARG A 79 2.67 -5.76 -7.37
C ARG A 79 3.36 -6.52 -6.23
N GLN A 80 4.08 -7.59 -6.54
CA GLN A 80 4.81 -8.38 -5.53
C GLN A 80 5.91 -7.57 -4.83
N ASP A 81 6.62 -6.71 -5.56
CA ASP A 81 7.70 -5.89 -5.00
C ASP A 81 7.11 -4.83 -4.05
N LEU A 82 6.02 -4.18 -4.47
CA LEU A 82 5.24 -3.28 -3.63
C LEU A 82 4.71 -3.99 -2.39
N GLU A 83 4.13 -5.18 -2.56
CA GLU A 83 3.62 -5.98 -1.45
C GLU A 83 4.73 -6.28 -0.43
N SER A 84 5.86 -6.77 -0.90
CA SER A 84 6.99 -7.07 -0.02
C SER A 84 7.56 -5.82 0.64
N ALA A 85 7.55 -4.66 -0.02
CA ALA A 85 8.09 -3.42 0.51
C ALA A 85 7.13 -2.68 1.46
N ILE A 86 5.83 -2.86 1.30
CA ILE A 86 4.77 -2.24 2.10
C ILE A 86 4.43 -3.11 3.31
N PHE A 87 4.22 -4.41 3.09
CA PHE A 87 3.83 -5.34 4.15
C PHE A 87 5.04 -5.96 4.87
N GLY A 88 6.24 -5.85 4.30
CA GLY A 88 7.49 -6.22 4.97
C GLY A 88 7.81 -5.37 6.19
N GLY A 89 7.17 -4.21 6.34
CA GLY A 89 7.38 -3.28 7.44
C GLY A 89 8.49 -2.24 7.17
N PRO A 90 8.70 -1.31 8.14
CA PRO A 90 9.64 -0.19 8.03
C PRO A 90 11.12 -0.58 8.03
#